data_AF-A0A848H742-F1
#
_entry.id   AF-A0A848H742-F1
#
_cell.length_a   1.000
_cell.length_b   1.000
_cell.length_c   1.000
_cell.angle_alpha   90.00
_cell.angle_beta   90.00
_cell.angle_gamma   90.00
#
_symmetry.space_group_name_H-M   'P 1'
#
loop_
_entity.id
_entity.type
_entity.pdbx_description
1 polymer ?
#
loop_
_entity_poly.entity_id
_entity_poly.type
_entity_poly.pdbx_seq_one_letter_code
_entity_poly.pdbx_strand_id
1 'polypeptide(L)'
;MHKSIIPPSFEHGSGWYRQTGAWAPGSMRDQEARALAARQCAVVVLYRAGQRIPAAELLRADHLSGSLLLMDDYTHPHWHARLLSDPAVDMDLLPRLARAQLERENDGVRLYGGIEIERHEERRQAWLVTPTLRRAEEILRAMVAQGG
;
A
#
# COMPACT_ATOMS: atom_id res chain seq x y z
N MET A 1 12.08 -15.14 -16.85
CA MET A 1 10.92 -15.67 -16.08
C MET A 1 9.86 -14.58 -16.02
N HIS A 2 8.68 -14.79 -16.61
CA HIS A 2 7.54 -13.92 -16.36
C HIS A 2 7.16 -14.11 -14.89
N LYS A 3 7.33 -13.08 -14.05
CA LYS A 3 6.74 -13.09 -12.71
C LYS A 3 5.23 -13.17 -12.91
N SER A 4 4.59 -14.18 -12.34
CA SER A 4 3.13 -14.22 -12.25
C SER A 4 2.67 -12.91 -11.59
N ILE A 5 1.83 -12.15 -12.28
CA ILE A 5 1.20 -10.96 -11.71
C ILE A 5 0.16 -11.49 -10.73
N ILE A 6 0.41 -11.36 -9.43
CA ILE A 6 -0.58 -11.71 -8.41
C ILE A 6 -1.42 -10.46 -8.18
N PRO A 7 -2.74 -10.52 -8.42
CA PRO A 7 -3.61 -9.39 -8.12
C PRO A 7 -3.52 -9.02 -6.63
N PRO A 8 -3.76 -7.75 -6.27
CA PRO A 8 -3.91 -7.35 -4.87
C PRO A 8 -4.98 -8.19 -4.14
N SER A 9 -4.87 -8.30 -2.81
CA SER A 9 -5.85 -9.02 -1.98
C SER A 9 -7.16 -8.23 -1.87
N PHE A 10 -8.26 -8.91 -2.14
CA PHE A 10 -9.54 -8.33 -2.55
C PHE A 10 -10.70 -8.95 -1.74
N GLU A 11 -10.62 -8.91 -0.42
CA GLU A 11 -11.68 -9.41 0.49
C GLU A 11 -12.26 -8.25 1.31
N HIS A 12 -13.45 -8.44 1.88
CA HIS A 12 -14.06 -7.41 2.73
C HIS A 12 -13.14 -7.10 3.94
N GLY A 13 -12.84 -5.82 4.17
CA GLY A 13 -11.89 -5.39 5.21
C GLY A 13 -10.41 -5.68 4.88
N SER A 14 -10.08 -6.14 3.67
CA SER A 14 -8.68 -6.36 3.24
C SER A 14 -7.95 -5.07 2.86
N GLY A 15 -8.64 -3.93 2.90
CA GLY A 15 -8.26 -2.68 2.25
C GLY A 15 -9.05 -2.41 0.97
N TRP A 16 -9.91 -3.30 0.47
CA TRP A 16 -10.54 -3.12 -0.84
C TRP A 16 -11.73 -2.15 -0.83
N TYR A 17 -11.58 -1.02 -1.53
CA TYR A 17 -12.67 -0.16 -1.96
C TYR A 17 -12.80 -0.14 -3.49
N ARG A 18 -13.99 -0.43 -3.99
CA ARG A 18 -14.32 -0.39 -5.42
C ARG A 18 -14.91 0.96 -5.76
N GLN A 19 -14.26 1.69 -6.67
CA GLN A 19 -14.61 3.07 -6.98
C GLN A 19 -15.84 3.22 -7.90
N THR A 20 -16.37 2.13 -8.47
CA THR A 20 -17.43 2.23 -9.48
C THR A 20 -18.80 2.52 -8.89
N GLY A 21 -19.31 3.73 -9.20
CA GLY A 21 -20.69 3.98 -9.63
C GLY A 21 -21.84 3.73 -8.65
N ALA A 22 -21.58 3.12 -7.51
CA ALA A 22 -22.60 2.86 -6.49
C ALA A 22 -22.99 4.16 -5.77
N TRP A 23 -22.04 5.08 -5.60
CA TRP A 23 -22.22 6.33 -4.87
C TRP A 23 -21.41 7.46 -5.50
N ALA A 24 -21.91 8.71 -5.37
CA ALA A 24 -21.17 9.88 -5.82
C ALA A 24 -19.88 10.05 -4.99
N PRO A 25 -18.72 10.36 -5.61
CA PRO A 25 -17.49 10.64 -4.88
C PRO A 25 -17.69 11.73 -3.82
N GLY A 26 -17.22 11.48 -2.61
CA GLY A 26 -17.37 12.36 -1.45
C GLY A 26 -18.72 12.30 -0.75
N SER A 27 -19.71 11.56 -1.27
CA SER A 27 -20.99 11.38 -0.57
C SER A 27 -20.83 10.58 0.73
N MET A 28 -21.76 10.73 1.67
CA MET A 28 -21.72 10.00 2.95
C MET A 28 -21.59 8.48 2.77
N ARG A 29 -22.33 7.89 1.83
CA ARG A 29 -22.24 6.46 1.53
C ARG A 29 -20.88 6.04 0.96
N ASP A 30 -20.27 6.91 0.16
CA ASP A 30 -18.94 6.71 -0.37
C ASP A 30 -17.88 6.75 0.75
N GLN A 31 -18.00 7.72 1.67
CA GLN A 31 -17.15 7.82 2.87
C GLN A 31 -17.29 6.59 3.77
N GLU A 32 -18.52 6.15 4.04
CA GLU A 32 -18.82 4.94 4.82
C GLU A 32 -18.21 3.69 4.17
N ALA A 33 -18.37 3.54 2.86
CA ALA A 33 -17.80 2.41 2.11
C ALA A 33 -16.27 2.41 2.16
N ARG A 34 -15.62 3.57 2.03
CA ARG A 34 -14.17 3.69 2.20
C ARG A 34 -13.72 3.34 3.61
N ALA A 35 -14.41 3.87 4.63
CA ALA A 35 -14.08 3.60 6.03
C ALA A 35 -14.22 2.11 6.38
N LEU A 36 -15.22 1.43 5.81
CA LEU A 36 -15.44 0.00 6.00
C LEU A 36 -14.37 -0.86 5.27
N ALA A 37 -13.95 -0.41 4.09
CA ALA A 37 -12.92 -1.07 3.30
C ALA A 37 -11.51 -0.91 3.89
N ALA A 38 -11.24 0.27 4.45
CA ALA A 38 -9.97 0.69 4.98
C ALA A 38 -9.43 -0.27 6.04
N ARG A 39 -8.16 -0.66 5.89
CA ARG A 39 -7.49 -1.52 6.85
C ARG A 39 -6.38 -0.76 7.58
N GLN A 40 -6.50 -0.66 8.90
CA GLN A 40 -5.44 -0.14 9.75
C GLN A 40 -4.16 -0.98 9.60
N CYS A 41 -3.06 -0.31 9.32
CA CYS A 41 -1.76 -0.93 9.08
C CYS A 41 -0.62 0.06 9.29
N ALA A 42 0.60 -0.47 9.26
CA ALA A 42 1.81 0.30 9.03
C ALA A 42 2.35 -0.02 7.64
N VAL A 43 2.90 0.99 6.97
CA VAL A 43 3.52 0.89 5.65
C VAL A 43 4.95 1.36 5.73
N VAL A 44 5.87 0.51 5.29
CA VAL A 44 7.26 0.87 5.04
C VAL A 44 7.47 0.95 3.54
N VAL A 45 7.76 2.15 3.06
CA VAL A 45 8.13 2.40 1.66
C VAL A 45 9.57 1.92 1.46
N LEU A 46 9.76 0.97 0.54
CA LEU A 46 11.05 0.28 0.38
C LEU A 46 11.96 0.90 -0.69
N TYR A 47 11.44 1.82 -1.51
CA TYR A 47 12.20 2.50 -2.54
C TYR A 47 12.06 4.02 -2.41
N ARG A 48 13.12 4.76 -2.71
CA ARG A 48 13.12 6.22 -2.87
C ARG A 48 13.65 6.53 -4.26
N ALA A 49 12.87 7.25 -5.07
CA ALA A 49 13.24 7.56 -6.46
C ALA A 49 13.68 6.33 -7.28
N GLY A 50 12.99 5.20 -7.13
CA GLY A 50 13.30 3.95 -7.84
C GLY A 50 14.47 3.14 -7.29
N GLN A 51 15.17 3.63 -6.26
CA GLN A 51 16.28 2.92 -5.62
C GLN A 51 15.85 2.28 -4.31
N ARG A 52 16.26 1.03 -4.08
CA ARG A 52 15.94 0.30 -2.85
C ARG A 52 16.64 0.95 -1.66
N ILE A 53 15.88 1.24 -0.61
CA ILE A 53 16.41 1.81 0.63
C ILE A 53 16.98 0.67 1.49
N PRO A 54 18.21 0.79 2.03
CA PRO A 54 18.78 -0.19 2.94
C PRO A 54 17.92 -0.37 4.20
N ALA A 55 17.82 -1.60 4.71
CA ALA A 55 16.98 -1.90 5.88
C ALA A 55 17.39 -1.10 7.13
N ALA A 56 18.68 -0.86 7.31
CA ALA A 56 19.22 -0.05 8.41
C ALA A 56 18.86 1.45 8.29
N GLU A 57 18.63 1.96 7.08
CA GLU A 57 18.08 3.31 6.89
C GLU A 57 16.59 3.33 7.19
N LEU A 58 15.84 2.32 6.72
CA LEU A 58 14.40 2.20 6.98
C LEU A 58 14.08 2.17 8.48
N LEU A 59 14.88 1.47 9.30
CA LEU A 59 14.73 1.44 10.76
C LEU A 59 14.88 2.79 11.46
N ARG A 60 15.51 3.77 10.80
CA ARG A 60 15.76 5.12 11.35
C ARG A 60 14.80 6.16 10.77
N ALA A 61 13.99 5.78 9.78
CA ALA A 61 13.07 6.67 9.12
C ALA A 61 11.71 6.73 9.85
N ASP A 62 10.97 7.81 9.64
CA ASP A 62 9.58 7.88 10.09
C ASP A 62 8.76 6.85 9.32
N HIS A 63 8.07 6.00 10.07
CA HIS A 63 7.20 4.98 9.53
C HIS A 63 5.78 5.51 9.37
N LEU A 64 5.16 5.22 8.23
CA LEU A 64 3.80 5.66 7.96
C LEU A 64 2.82 4.65 8.58
N SER A 65 1.85 5.16 9.34
CA SER A 65 0.72 4.38 9.86
C SER A 65 -0.58 5.00 9.40
N GLY A 66 -1.56 4.17 9.10
CA GLY A 66 -2.86 4.64 8.66
C GLY A 66 -3.72 3.52 8.09
N SER A 67 -4.70 3.93 7.31
CA SER A 67 -5.65 3.08 6.63
C SER A 67 -5.21 2.78 5.21
N LEU A 68 -4.85 1.52 4.93
CA LEU A 68 -4.60 1.06 3.58
C LEU A 68 -5.93 0.91 2.83
N LEU A 69 -5.97 1.50 1.64
CA LEU A 69 -7.03 1.35 0.67
C LEU A 69 -6.46 0.88 -0.67
N LEU A 70 -6.89 -0.30 -1.12
CA LEU A 70 -6.66 -0.84 -2.45
C LEU A 70 -7.89 -0.54 -3.31
N MET A 71 -7.63 -0.02 -4.49
CA MET A 71 -8.66 0.45 -5.41
C MET A 71 -8.46 -0.16 -6.79
N ASP A 72 -9.59 -0.42 -7.44
CA ASP A 72 -9.70 -0.92 -8.79
C ASP A 72 -10.58 0.05 -9.59
N ASP A 73 -10.05 0.53 -10.71
CA ASP A 73 -10.76 1.38 -11.67
C ASP A 73 -11.32 0.58 -12.86
N TYR A 74 -11.28 -0.76 -12.78
CA TYR A 74 -11.69 -1.73 -13.81
C TYR A 74 -10.88 -1.70 -15.11
N THR A 75 -9.83 -0.90 -15.17
CA THR A 75 -8.85 -1.01 -16.25
C THR A 75 -7.72 -1.89 -15.74
N HIS A 76 -7.81 -3.19 -15.96
CA HIS A 76 -6.68 -4.08 -15.64
C HIS A 76 -5.43 -3.62 -16.45
N PRO A 77 -4.21 -3.51 -15.86
CA PRO A 77 -3.78 -3.78 -14.47
C PRO A 77 -3.51 -2.50 -13.65
N HIS A 78 -4.42 -1.53 -13.67
CA HIS A 78 -4.28 -0.21 -13.04
C HIS A 78 -4.80 -0.18 -11.60
N TRP A 79 -4.42 -1.15 -10.77
CA TRP A 79 -4.76 -1.10 -9.35
C TRP A 79 -3.95 -0.04 -8.62
N HIS A 80 -4.56 0.58 -7.62
CA HIS A 80 -3.93 1.62 -6.81
C HIS A 80 -3.98 1.27 -5.34
N ALA A 81 -2.85 1.33 -4.65
CA ALA A 81 -2.79 1.33 -3.20
C ALA A 81 -2.61 2.76 -2.70
N ARG A 82 -3.35 3.13 -1.65
CA ARG A 82 -3.25 4.41 -0.96
C ARG A 82 -3.18 4.17 0.54
N LEU A 83 -2.38 4.97 1.22
CA LEU A 83 -2.41 5.04 2.68
C LEU A 83 -3.06 6.35 3.09
N LEU A 84 -4.12 6.28 3.88
CA LEU A 84 -4.92 7.42 4.32
C LEU A 84 -4.78 7.59 5.84
N SER A 85 -4.63 8.82 6.33
CA SER A 85 -4.71 9.08 7.79
C SER A 85 -6.13 8.90 8.29
N ASP A 86 -7.11 9.45 7.58
CA ASP A 86 -8.54 9.27 7.78
C ASP A 86 -9.21 8.83 6.47
N PRO A 87 -9.70 7.57 6.37
CA PRO A 87 -10.32 7.06 5.15
C PRO A 87 -11.67 7.70 4.79
N ALA A 88 -12.34 8.36 5.75
CA ALA A 88 -13.60 9.06 5.49
C ALA A 88 -13.36 10.42 4.82
N VAL A 89 -12.28 11.11 5.21
CA VAL A 89 -12.02 12.51 4.83
C VAL A 89 -10.94 12.66 3.76
N ASP A 90 -9.87 11.86 3.81
CA ASP A 90 -8.68 12.08 3.00
C ASP A 90 -8.81 11.49 1.60
N MET A 91 -8.82 12.36 0.59
CA MET A 91 -8.71 11.96 -0.83
C MET A 91 -7.29 12.16 -1.38
N ASP A 92 -6.47 13.00 -0.73
CA ASP A 92 -5.25 13.58 -1.30
C ASP A 92 -3.95 13.33 -0.53
N LEU A 93 -3.99 12.65 0.63
CA LEU A 93 -2.75 12.33 1.34
C LEU A 93 -2.03 11.11 0.72
N LEU A 94 -0.76 11.37 0.36
CA LEU A 94 0.25 10.46 -0.23
C LEU A 94 0.80 9.50 0.84
N PRO A 95 1.36 8.31 0.51
CA PRO A 95 1.82 7.84 -0.80
C PRO A 95 0.78 7.04 -1.61
N ARG A 96 0.96 7.00 -2.94
CA ARG A 96 0.17 6.19 -3.88
C ARG A 96 1.08 5.20 -4.60
N LEU A 97 0.72 3.92 -4.56
CA LEU A 97 1.35 2.87 -5.38
C LEU A 97 0.43 2.59 -6.55
N ALA A 98 0.83 2.98 -7.76
CA ALA A 98 0.08 2.64 -8.97
C ALA A 98 0.53 1.30 -9.54
N ARG A 99 -0.34 0.67 -10.34
CA ARG A 99 -0.15 -0.71 -10.85
C ARG A 99 0.22 -1.68 -9.72
N ALA A 100 -0.44 -1.51 -8.57
CA ALA A 100 -0.15 -2.27 -7.37
C ALA A 100 -0.40 -3.76 -7.61
N GLN A 101 0.55 -4.60 -7.20
CA GLN A 101 0.48 -6.06 -7.31
C GLN A 101 0.93 -6.66 -6.00
N LEU A 102 0.32 -7.77 -5.59
CA LEU A 102 0.79 -8.51 -4.43
C LEU A 102 2.03 -9.30 -4.86
N GLU A 103 3.17 -9.12 -4.20
CA GLU A 103 4.36 -9.93 -4.47
C GLU A 103 4.49 -11.10 -3.49
N ARG A 104 4.04 -10.89 -2.24
CA ARG A 104 4.09 -11.89 -1.17
C ARG A 104 3.06 -11.57 -0.10
N GLU A 105 2.47 -12.60 0.48
CA GLU A 105 1.65 -12.52 1.70
C GLU A 105 2.08 -13.62 2.68
N ASN A 106 2.25 -13.25 3.95
CA ASN A 106 2.55 -14.19 5.03
C ASN A 106 2.10 -13.63 6.37
N ASP A 107 1.29 -14.38 7.13
CA ASP A 107 0.83 -14.01 8.49
C ASP A 107 0.32 -12.56 8.62
N GLY A 108 -0.48 -12.11 7.65
CA GLY A 108 -1.03 -10.75 7.62
C GLY A 108 -0.03 -9.65 7.23
N VAL A 109 1.22 -10.00 6.91
CA VAL A 109 2.21 -9.13 6.28
C VAL A 109 2.11 -9.26 4.77
N ARG A 110 2.12 -8.14 4.07
CA ARG A 110 1.99 -8.09 2.61
C ARG A 110 3.11 -7.26 2.01
N LEU A 111 3.70 -7.77 0.95
CA LEU A 111 4.61 -7.02 0.10
C LEU A 111 3.85 -6.65 -1.17
N TYR A 112 3.62 -5.36 -1.38
CA TYR A 112 3.07 -4.86 -2.63
C TYR A 112 4.19 -4.30 -3.49
N GLY A 113 4.23 -4.68 -4.77
CA GLY A 113 5.07 -4.08 -5.79
C GLY A 113 4.24 -3.14 -6.67
N GLY A 114 4.89 -2.18 -7.32
CA GLY A 114 4.21 -1.30 -8.26
C GLY A 114 5.12 -0.15 -8.72
N ILE A 115 4.50 0.95 -9.07
CA ILE A 115 5.18 2.17 -9.49
C ILE A 115 4.74 3.38 -8.66
N GLU A 116 5.69 4.25 -8.40
CA GLU A 116 5.46 5.63 -7.98
C GLU A 116 5.47 6.50 -9.24
N ILE A 117 4.52 7.43 -9.34
CA ILE A 117 4.44 8.39 -10.44
C ILE A 117 4.70 9.77 -9.86
N GLU A 118 5.86 10.34 -10.17
CA GLU A 118 6.26 11.68 -9.73
C GLU A 118 6.68 12.50 -10.95
N ARG A 119 6.07 13.68 -11.16
CA ARG A 119 6.41 14.59 -12.28
C ARG A 119 6.43 13.89 -13.65
N HIS A 120 5.47 13.00 -13.91
CA HIS A 120 5.37 12.18 -15.11
C HIS A 120 6.43 11.09 -15.29
N GLU A 121 7.28 10.84 -14.29
CA GLU A 121 8.22 9.72 -14.29
C GLU A 121 7.64 8.53 -13.51
N GLU A 122 7.61 7.36 -14.15
CA GLU A 122 7.30 6.10 -13.49
C GLU A 122 8.57 5.50 -12.89
N ARG A 123 8.59 5.30 -11.57
CA ARG A 123 9.71 4.69 -10.86
C ARG A 123 9.25 3.47 -10.09
N ARG A 124 10.14 2.47 -9.98
CA ARG A 124 9.84 1.27 -9.20
C ARG A 124 9.55 1.64 -7.74
N GLN A 125 8.51 1.04 -7.18
CA GLN A 125 8.18 1.17 -5.79
C GLN A 125 7.72 -0.17 -5.21
N ALA A 126 7.92 -0.35 -3.91
CA ALA A 126 7.35 -1.47 -3.17
C ALA A 126 7.05 -1.08 -1.73
N TRP A 127 5.96 -1.60 -1.20
CA TRP A 127 5.51 -1.34 0.16
C TRP A 127 5.49 -2.63 0.97
N LEU A 128 6.16 -2.62 2.12
CA LEU A 128 5.95 -3.61 3.15
C LEU A 128 4.80 -3.13 4.04
N VAL A 129 3.67 -3.82 3.97
CA VAL A 129 2.48 -3.55 4.76
C VAL A 129 2.40 -4.55 5.89
N THR A 130 2.31 -4.06 7.13
CA THR A 130 2.20 -4.88 8.33
C THR A 130 0.98 -4.50 9.16
N PRO A 131 0.46 -5.40 10.00
CA PRO A 131 -0.66 -5.09 10.89
C PRO A 131 -0.33 -4.00 11.92
N THR A 132 0.95 -3.89 12.31
CA THR A 132 1.43 -2.93 13.32
C THR A 132 2.81 -2.43 12.97
N LEU A 133 3.17 -1.26 13.48
CA LEU A 133 4.50 -0.69 13.37
C LEU A 133 5.57 -1.61 13.99
N ARG A 134 5.31 -2.14 15.19
CA ARG A 134 6.20 -3.11 15.86
C ARG A 134 6.56 -4.29 14.96
N ARG A 135 5.57 -4.83 14.23
CA ARG A 135 5.80 -5.94 13.30
C ARG A 135 6.69 -5.54 12.13
N ALA A 136 6.58 -4.29 11.64
CA ALA A 136 7.46 -3.78 10.60
C ALA A 136 8.91 -3.71 11.10
N GLU A 137 9.12 -3.17 12.30
CA GLU A 137 10.44 -3.06 12.91
C GLU A 137 11.10 -4.43 13.13
N GLU A 138 10.35 -5.43 13.61
CA GLU A 138 10.85 -6.80 13.76
C GLU A 138 11.39 -7.36 12.44
N ILE A 139 10.65 -7.16 11.35
CA ILE A 139 11.04 -7.63 10.02
C ILE A 139 12.29 -6.90 9.54
N LEU A 140 12.32 -5.57 9.67
CA LEU A 140 13.46 -4.76 9.26
C LEU A 140 14.73 -5.12 10.05
N ARG A 141 14.62 -5.37 11.36
CA ARG A 141 15.75 -5.86 12.19
C ARG A 141 16.25 -7.22 11.72
N ALA A 142 15.34 -8.14 11.38
CA ALA A 142 15.71 -9.44 10.83
C ALA A 142 16.42 -9.31 9.48
N MET A 143 16.00 -8.38 8.62
CA MET A 143 16.67 -8.10 7.34
C MET A 143 18.08 -7.57 7.55
N VAL A 144 18.29 -6.65 8.50
CA VAL A 144 19.63 -6.14 8.85
C VAL A 144 20.54 -7.27 9.35
N ALA A 145 20.03 -8.13 10.25
CA ALA A 145 20.80 -9.24 10.79
C ALA A 145 21.25 -10.26 9.73
N GLN A 146 20.54 -10.33 8.60
CA GLN A 146 20.86 -11.22 7.47
C GLN A 146 21.81 -10.57 6.44
N GLY A 147 22.30 -9.34 6.68
CA GLY A 147 23.22 -8.62 5.80
C GLY A 147 22.52 -7.80 4.70
N GLY A 148 21.33 -7.28 4.99
CA GLY A 148 20.57 -6.41 4.09
C GLY A 148 21.10 -4.98 3.94
#